data_AF-A0A9D4NC29-F1
#
_entry.id   AF-A0A9D4NC29-F1
#
_cell.length_a   1.000
_cell.length_b   1.000
_cell.length_c   1.000
_cell.angle_alpha   90.00
_cell.angle_beta   90.00
_cell.angle_gamma   90.00
#
_symmetry.space_group_name_H-M   'P 1'
#
loop_
_entity.id
_entity.type
_entity.pdbx_description
1 polymer ?
#
loop_
_entity_poly.entity_id
_entity_poly.type
_entity_poly.pdbx_seq_one_letter_code
_entity_poly.pdbx_strand_id
1 'polypeptide(L)'
;MAQGNKKLNAPGIASKKEKNRTKKQNMKKGGKYIAPKKHKVMEQAKLKKALDKAIKTNIEQEITQKVKSVEAKAFKMVASPSGASSSKKPNEPAKIKMK
;
A
#
# COMPACT_ATOMS: atom_id res chain seq x y z
N MET A 1 26.21 -3.05 56.87
CA MET A 1 25.94 -2.78 55.44
C MET A 1 26.37 -4.00 54.66
N ALA A 2 25.50 -4.64 53.88
CA ALA A 2 25.88 -5.76 53.03
C ALA A 2 26.01 -5.26 51.58
N GLN A 3 27.25 -5.10 51.10
CA GLN A 3 27.51 -4.90 49.66
C GLN A 3 27.85 -6.25 49.05
N GLY A 4 26.90 -6.82 48.31
CA GLY A 4 27.05 -8.07 47.58
C GLY A 4 27.87 -7.91 46.30
N ASN A 5 28.75 -8.87 46.06
CA ASN A 5 29.73 -8.92 44.98
C ASN A 5 29.14 -8.82 43.56
N LYS A 6 29.83 -8.07 42.70
CA LYS A 6 29.63 -8.04 41.24
C LYS A 6 29.85 -9.45 40.64
N LYS A 7 28.91 -9.94 39.83
CA LYS A 7 29.12 -11.08 38.92
C LYS A 7 28.87 -10.66 37.47
N LEU A 8 29.81 -11.05 36.62
CA LEU A 8 30.03 -10.63 35.24
C LEU A 8 29.04 -11.26 34.24
N ASN A 9 28.80 -10.51 33.18
CA ASN A 9 28.37 -10.83 31.80
C ASN A 9 27.85 -12.24 31.49
N ALA A 10 26.59 -12.34 31.07
CA ALA A 10 26.13 -13.41 30.18
C ALA A 10 25.99 -12.85 28.74
N PRO A 11 26.61 -13.46 27.72
CA PRO A 11 26.37 -13.09 26.33
C PRO A 11 25.01 -13.66 25.93
N GLY A 12 23.98 -12.82 25.95
CA GLY A 12 22.64 -13.21 25.52
C GLY A 12 22.57 -13.38 24.00
N ILE A 13 22.84 -14.58 23.50
CA ILE A 13 22.37 -15.03 22.19
C ILE A 13 20.85 -15.14 22.28
N ALA A 14 20.09 -14.27 21.61
CA ALA A 14 18.74 -14.61 21.17
C ALA A 14 18.24 -13.71 20.03
N SER A 15 18.45 -14.21 18.82
CA SER A 15 17.55 -14.10 17.65
C SER A 15 17.27 -12.72 17.05
N LYS A 16 17.68 -12.57 15.78
CA LYS A 16 17.04 -11.69 14.78
C LYS A 16 15.53 -11.66 15.05
N LYS A 17 15.01 -10.53 15.55
CA LYS A 17 13.57 -10.32 15.64
C LYS A 17 13.01 -10.27 14.23
N GLU A 18 12.48 -11.40 13.83
CA GLU A 18 11.64 -11.65 12.67
C GLU A 18 10.72 -10.45 12.42
N LYS A 19 10.98 -9.70 11.35
CA LYS A 19 10.30 -8.44 11.00
C LYS A 19 8.86 -8.62 10.49
N ASN A 20 8.24 -9.78 10.71
CA ASN A 20 6.87 -10.03 10.29
C ASN A 20 6.15 -10.95 11.27
N ARG A 21 5.58 -10.37 12.32
CA ARG A 21 4.49 -11.01 13.06
C ARG A 21 3.32 -10.05 13.15
N THR A 22 2.56 -9.97 12.06
CA THR A 22 1.16 -9.53 12.05
C THR A 22 0.27 -10.60 12.71
N LYS A 23 0.61 -11.04 13.93
CA LYS A 23 -0.35 -11.77 14.74
C LYS A 23 -1.22 -10.70 15.40
N LYS A 24 -2.52 -10.69 15.08
CA LYS A 24 -3.53 -10.04 15.92
C LYS A 24 -3.48 -10.75 17.27
N GLN A 25 -2.56 -10.32 18.11
CA GLN A 25 -2.37 -10.86 19.43
C GLN A 25 -3.56 -10.34 20.22
N ASN A 26 -4.55 -11.21 20.46
CA ASN A 26 -5.63 -10.93 21.41
C ASN A 26 -4.96 -10.42 22.68
N MET A 27 -5.11 -9.12 22.94
CA MET A 27 -4.36 -8.48 24.00
C MET A 27 -4.71 -9.16 25.31
N LYS A 28 -3.71 -9.73 25.97
CA LYS A 28 -3.91 -10.33 27.28
C LYS A 28 -4.37 -9.25 28.25
N LYS A 29 -5.25 -9.60 29.18
CA LYS A 29 -5.72 -8.72 30.27
C LYS A 29 -4.50 -8.10 30.96
N GLY A 30 -4.45 -6.77 31.05
CA GLY A 30 -3.32 -6.01 31.61
C GLY A 30 -2.27 -5.53 30.58
N GLY A 31 -2.36 -5.92 29.31
CA GLY A 31 -1.49 -5.40 28.25
C GLY A 31 -1.88 -3.97 27.85
N LYS A 32 -0.90 -3.07 27.71
CA LYS A 32 -1.13 -1.71 27.21
C LYS A 32 -1.16 -1.71 25.68
N TYR A 33 -2.28 -1.28 25.08
CA TYR A 33 -2.34 -1.00 23.64
C TYR A 33 -1.78 0.38 23.39
N ILE A 34 -0.71 0.49 22.60
CA ILE A 34 -0.23 1.78 22.14
C ILE A 34 -0.71 1.95 20.70
N ALA A 35 -1.59 2.91 20.48
CA ALA A 35 -2.08 3.22 19.15
C ALA A 35 -0.93 3.63 18.22
N PRO A 36 -1.02 3.32 16.91
CA PRO A 36 -0.02 3.77 15.94
C PRO A 36 0.09 5.30 15.94
N LYS A 37 1.33 5.79 15.80
CA LYS A 37 1.59 7.22 15.58
C LYS A 37 0.90 7.71 14.31
N LYS A 38 0.54 8.99 14.26
CA LYS A 38 -0.24 9.60 13.17
C LYS A 38 0.36 9.37 11.77
N HIS A 39 1.69 9.41 11.61
CA HIS A 39 2.33 9.14 10.32
C HIS A 39 1.98 7.75 9.77
N LYS A 40 1.97 6.71 10.61
CA LYS A 40 1.62 5.34 10.20
C LYS A 40 0.16 5.24 9.79
N VAL A 41 -0.74 5.93 10.51
CA VAL A 41 -2.17 5.97 10.16
C VAL A 41 -2.38 6.64 8.80
N MET A 42 -1.64 7.72 8.52
CA MET A 42 -1.71 8.40 7.22
C MET A 42 -1.14 7.55 6.08
N GLU A 43 0.00 6.88 6.29
CA GLU A 43 0.58 5.95 5.31
C GLU A 43 -0.38 4.80 4.98
N GLN A 44 -0.98 4.18 6.00
CA GLN A 44 -2.00 3.15 5.82
C GLN A 44 -3.22 3.66 5.04
N ALA A 45 -3.70 4.87 5.34
CA ALA A 45 -4.83 5.46 4.63
C ALA A 45 -4.52 5.76 3.16
N LYS A 46 -3.31 6.26 2.86
CA LYS A 46 -2.84 6.48 1.48
C LYS A 46 -2.72 5.18 0.71
N LEU A 47 -2.10 4.17 1.32
CA LEU A 47 -1.94 2.84 0.73
C LEU A 47 -3.31 2.21 0.44
N LYS A 48 -4.25 2.27 1.39
CA LYS A 48 -5.61 1.75 1.20
C LYS A 48 -6.30 2.41 0.01
N LYS A 49 -6.29 3.76 -0.05
CA LYS A 49 -6.90 4.50 -1.17
C LYS A 49 -6.26 4.17 -2.52
N ALA A 50 -4.93 3.99 -2.56
CA ALA A 50 -4.22 3.63 -3.77
C ALA A 50 -4.61 2.24 -4.28
N LEU A 51 -4.67 1.25 -3.38
CA LEU A 51 -5.09 -0.11 -3.71
C LEU A 51 -6.55 -0.15 -4.15
N ASP A 52 -7.45 0.50 -3.43
CA ASP A 52 -8.88 0.55 -3.78
C ASP A 52 -9.08 1.12 -5.19
N LYS A 53 -8.33 2.17 -5.55
CA LYS A 53 -8.38 2.76 -6.90
C LYS A 53 -7.82 1.80 -7.95
N ALA A 54 -6.65 1.22 -7.71
CA ALA A 54 -5.99 0.31 -8.66
C ALA A 54 -6.84 -0.94 -8.94
N ILE A 55 -7.41 -1.55 -7.90
CA ILE A 55 -8.27 -2.73 -8.03
C ILE A 55 -9.50 -2.40 -8.88
N LYS A 56 -10.20 -1.29 -8.58
CA LYS A 56 -11.37 -0.87 -9.35
C LYS A 56 -11.03 -0.65 -10.83
N THR A 57 -9.96 0.10 -11.10
CA THR A 57 -9.53 0.37 -12.48
C THR A 57 -9.15 -0.91 -13.22
N ASN A 58 -8.45 -1.85 -12.59
CA ASN A 58 -8.07 -3.11 -13.23
C ASN A 58 -9.30 -3.97 -13.54
N ILE A 59 -10.24 -4.09 -12.60
CA ILE A 59 -11.49 -4.84 -12.81
C ILE A 59 -12.30 -4.21 -13.96
N GLU A 60 -12.45 -2.89 -13.98
CA GLU A 60 -13.16 -2.17 -15.04
C GLU A 60 -12.51 -2.42 -16.41
N GLN A 61 -11.18 -2.41 -16.49
CA GLN A 61 -10.44 -2.70 -17.72
C GLN A 61 -10.62 -4.15 -18.17
N GLU A 62 -10.47 -5.12 -17.27
CA GLU A 62 -10.63 -6.54 -17.58
C GLU A 62 -12.04 -6.86 -18.07
N ILE A 63 -13.07 -6.33 -17.39
CA ILE A 63 -14.46 -6.50 -17.82
C ILE A 63 -14.66 -5.86 -19.19
N THR A 64 -14.18 -4.64 -19.40
CA THR A 64 -14.31 -3.96 -20.68
C THR A 64 -13.62 -4.71 -21.81
N GLN A 65 -12.43 -5.28 -21.58
CA GLN A 65 -11.72 -6.09 -22.57
C GLN A 65 -12.49 -7.38 -22.90
N LYS A 66 -13.01 -8.08 -21.88
CA LYS A 66 -13.84 -9.28 -22.08
C LYS A 66 -15.09 -8.95 -22.89
N VAL A 67 -15.83 -7.91 -22.51
CA VAL A 67 -17.04 -7.49 -23.21
C VAL A 67 -16.73 -7.09 -24.66
N LYS A 68 -15.65 -6.34 -24.92
CA LYS A 68 -15.22 -5.99 -26.28
C LYS A 68 -14.94 -7.20 -27.16
N SER A 69 -14.46 -8.31 -26.58
CA SER A 69 -14.21 -9.54 -27.33
C SER A 69 -15.48 -10.36 -27.62
N VAL A 70 -16.57 -10.13 -26.88
CA VAL A 70 -17.80 -10.95 -26.96
C VAL A 70 -18.94 -10.20 -27.65
N GLU A 71 -19.09 -8.89 -27.40
CA GLU A 71 -20.19 -8.10 -27.94
C GLU A 71 -19.90 -7.59 -29.35
N ALA A 72 -20.90 -7.71 -30.24
CA ALA A 72 -20.84 -7.18 -31.60
C ALA A 72 -20.89 -5.63 -31.65
N LYS A 73 -21.33 -4.98 -30.56
CA LYS A 73 -21.40 -3.51 -30.43
C LYS A 73 -20.29 -3.02 -29.52
N ALA A 74 -19.69 -1.89 -29.87
CA ALA A 74 -18.58 -1.33 -29.11
C ALA A 74 -19.04 -0.86 -27.72
N PHE A 75 -18.56 -1.54 -26.68
CA PHE A 75 -18.77 -1.12 -25.29
C PHE A 75 -17.95 0.13 -24.97
N LYS A 76 -18.62 1.20 -24.51
CA LYS A 76 -17.99 2.48 -24.15
C LYS A 76 -18.02 2.68 -22.64
N MET A 77 -16.84 2.69 -22.01
CA MET A 77 -16.71 3.11 -20.61
C MET A 77 -17.07 4.59 -20.46
N VAL A 78 -17.98 4.91 -19.55
CA VAL A 78 -18.26 6.28 -19.13
C VAL A 78 -17.31 6.63 -18.01
N ALA A 79 -16.61 7.77 -18.13
CA ALA A 79 -15.72 8.24 -17.08
C ALA A 79 -16.54 8.51 -15.80
N SER A 80 -16.19 7.83 -14.71
CA SER A 80 -16.77 8.12 -13.40
C SER A 80 -16.45 9.58 -13.01
N PRO A 81 -17.43 10.35 -12.48
CA PRO A 81 -17.19 11.70 -11.98
C PRO A 81 -16.41 11.64 -10.65
N SER A 82 -15.14 11.25 -10.73
CA SER A 82 -14.19 11.24 -9.63
C SER A 82 -12.88 11.87 -10.10
N GLY A 83 -12.89 13.20 -10.16
CA GLY A 83 -11.68 14.03 -10.30
C GLY A 83 -11.16 14.12 -11.74
N ALA A 84 -11.45 15.25 -12.38
CA ALA A 84 -10.79 15.68 -13.58
C ALA A 84 -9.26 15.75 -13.36
N SER A 85 -8.52 14.75 -13.83
CA SER A 85 -7.12 14.95 -14.23
C SER A 85 -6.66 13.78 -15.11
N SER A 86 -6.05 14.14 -16.23
CA SER A 86 -5.27 13.29 -17.15
C SER A 86 -5.94 12.77 -18.42
N SER A 87 -6.62 13.65 -19.16
CA SER A 87 -6.47 13.66 -20.62
C SER A 87 -5.14 14.33 -20.99
N LYS A 88 -4.01 13.66 -20.77
CA LYS A 88 -2.75 14.03 -21.45
C LYS A 88 -2.65 13.13 -22.69
N LYS A 89 -2.86 13.73 -23.87
CA LYS A 89 -2.50 13.12 -25.15
C LYS A 89 -1.01 12.72 -25.11
N PRO A 90 -0.60 11.61 -25.73
CA PRO A 90 0.82 11.30 -25.87
C PRO A 90 1.47 12.40 -26.72
N ASN A 91 2.53 12.99 -26.17
CA ASN A 91 3.35 14.02 -26.79
C ASN A 91 4.14 13.40 -27.94
N GLU A 92 3.83 13.76 -29.19
CA GLU A 92 4.72 13.46 -30.33
C GLU A 92 6.06 14.21 -30.15
N PRO A 93 7.22 13.57 -30.38
CA PRO A 93 8.49 14.26 -30.29
C PRO A 93 8.64 15.26 -31.45
N ALA A 94 8.86 16.53 -31.10
CA ALA A 94 9.11 17.61 -32.04
C ALA A 94 10.29 17.28 -32.97
N LYS A 95 10.03 17.28 -34.28
CA LYS A 95 11.08 17.20 -35.31
C LYS A 95 11.96 18.44 -35.21
N ILE A 96 13.20 18.27 -34.74
CA ILE A 96 14.24 19.30 -34.83
C ILE A 96 14.61 19.43 -36.31
N LYS A 97 14.20 20.55 -36.93
CA LYS A 97 14.66 20.96 -38.26
C LYS A 97 15.97 21.72 -38.07
N MET A 98 17.11 21.05 -38.29
CA MET A 98 18.37 21.76 -38.47
C MET A 98 18.36 22.41 -39.86
N LYS A 99 18.63 23.72 -39.90
CA LYS A 99 18.95 24.47 -41.11
C LYS A 99 20.44 24.33 -41.40
#